data_AF-A0A916AT03-F1
#
_entry.id   AF-A0A916AT03-F1
#
_cell.length_a   1.000
_cell.length_b   1.000
_cell.length_c   1.000
_cell.angle_alpha   90.00
_cell.angle_beta   90.00
_cell.angle_gamma   90.00
#
_symmetry.space_group_name_H-M   'P 1'
#
loop_
_entity.id
_entity.type
_entity.pdbx_description
1 polymer ?
#
loop_
_entity_poly.entity_id
_entity_poly.type
_entity_poly.pdbx_seq_one_letter_code
_entity_poly.pdbx_strand_id
1 'polypeptide(L)'
;MIVLAPTTIPTLISTVTTLAKTIGPAIVKYAPIVIETAAKNLPLIIKTVEAVGVIANITRPTDNVSELGAKAMQADKKPENFDAINEYIDYLRNDVVVDVSKLSNDPVDVMARQAIGTSVILQGLSSKLGTEVSWAFVSKAAQMGIESSVIWQVLKTYSDNGLNADEFTQFMDDELSIVQADKHCEALVKAHLELDPTMSIEQAEDAVLAMR
;
A
#
# COMPACT_ATOMS: atom_id res chain seq x y z
N MET A 1 -20.32 3.81 6.12
CA MET A 1 -19.81 2.57 5.52
C MET A 1 -20.44 2.41 4.15
N ILE A 2 -19.62 2.31 3.11
CA ILE A 2 -20.09 1.85 1.79
C ILE A 2 -20.19 0.33 1.91
N VAL A 3 -21.39 -0.22 1.69
CA VAL A 3 -21.60 -1.67 1.58
C VAL A 3 -21.93 -1.93 0.12
N LEU A 4 -20.97 -2.48 -0.61
CA LEU A 4 -21.19 -2.91 -1.99
C LEU A 4 -22.00 -4.20 -1.97
N ALA A 5 -22.96 -4.31 -2.89
CA ALA A 5 -23.69 -5.56 -3.06
C ALA A 5 -22.71 -6.66 -3.52
N PRO A 6 -22.84 -7.91 -3.04
CA PRO A 6 -21.92 -9.00 -3.40
C PRO A 6 -21.77 -9.23 -4.92
N THR A 7 -22.77 -8.85 -5.71
CA THR A 7 -22.79 -8.97 -7.17
C THR A 7 -21.96 -7.91 -7.90
N THR A 8 -21.56 -6.81 -7.24
CA THR A 8 -20.78 -5.74 -7.87
C THR A 8 -19.27 -5.94 -7.77
N ILE A 9 -18.80 -6.72 -6.79
CA ILE A 9 -17.36 -7.01 -6.58
C ILE A 9 -16.74 -7.76 -7.78
N PRO A 10 -17.28 -8.92 -8.25
CA PRO A 10 -16.72 -9.62 -9.40
C PRO A 10 -16.74 -8.78 -10.68
N THR A 11 -17.80 -7.96 -10.85
CA THR A 11 -17.93 -7.05 -11.98
C THR A 11 -16.83 -5.99 -11.95
N LEU A 12 -16.53 -5.41 -10.78
CA LEU A 12 -15.50 -4.40 -10.62
C LEU A 12 -14.09 -4.97 -10.86
N ILE A 13 -13.80 -6.16 -10.33
CA ILE A 13 -12.55 -6.86 -10.58
C ILE A 13 -12.35 -7.11 -12.07
N SER A 14 -13.40 -7.57 -12.77
CA SER A 14 -13.36 -7.77 -14.21
C SER A 14 -13.09 -6.47 -14.98
N THR A 15 -13.73 -5.36 -14.60
CA THR A 15 -13.48 -4.03 -15.19
C THR A 15 -12.03 -3.61 -15.02
N VAL A 16 -11.49 -3.69 -13.80
CA VAL A 16 -10.09 -3.33 -13.53
C VAL A 16 -9.11 -4.22 -14.30
N THR A 17 -9.37 -5.53 -14.34
CA THR A 17 -8.54 -6.50 -15.08
C THR A 17 -8.56 -6.19 -16.58
N THR A 18 -9.70 -5.78 -17.13
CA THR A 18 -9.81 -5.39 -18.55
C THR A 18 -9.01 -4.13 -18.87
N LEU A 19 -8.82 -3.24 -17.88
CA LEU A 19 -7.99 -2.04 -18.01
C LEU A 19 -6.48 -2.33 -17.95
N ALA A 20 -6.02 -3.58 -17.86
CA ALA A 20 -4.60 -3.94 -17.81
C ALA A 20 -3.75 -3.33 -18.93
N LYS A 21 -4.33 -3.14 -20.12
CA LYS A 21 -3.64 -2.48 -21.24
C LYS A 21 -3.40 -0.99 -21.00
N THR A 22 -4.28 -0.35 -20.24
CA THR A 22 -4.27 1.08 -19.92
C THR A 22 -3.46 1.37 -18.67
N ILE A 23 -3.67 0.62 -17.58
CA ILE A 23 -3.02 0.89 -16.28
C ILE A 23 -1.76 0.04 -16.05
N GLY A 24 -1.48 -0.94 -16.91
CA GLY A 24 -0.30 -1.79 -16.80
C GLY A 24 -0.49 -3.01 -15.88
N PRO A 25 0.22 -4.14 -16.14
CA PRO A 25 0.12 -5.35 -15.33
C PRO A 25 0.48 -5.15 -13.85
N ALA A 26 1.44 -4.25 -13.55
CA ALA A 26 1.88 -4.03 -12.19
C ALA A 26 0.78 -3.41 -11.30
N ILE A 27 -0.06 -2.53 -11.85
CA ILE A 27 -1.21 -1.95 -11.14
C ILE A 27 -2.35 -2.98 -11.00
N VAL A 28 -2.61 -3.77 -12.05
CA VAL A 28 -3.65 -4.82 -12.03
C VAL A 28 -3.36 -5.93 -11.02
N LYS A 29 -2.11 -6.11 -10.60
CA LYS A 29 -1.78 -7.06 -9.53
C LYS A 29 -2.45 -6.71 -8.20
N TYR A 30 -2.48 -5.43 -7.83
CA TYR A 30 -2.94 -5.01 -6.51
C TYR A 30 -4.41 -4.57 -6.49
N ALA A 31 -4.91 -3.94 -7.55
CA ALA A 31 -6.23 -3.32 -7.54
C ALA A 31 -7.39 -4.32 -7.27
N PRO A 32 -7.41 -5.54 -7.85
CA PRO A 32 -8.39 -6.57 -7.48
C PRO A 32 -8.33 -6.98 -6.01
N ILE A 33 -7.12 -7.13 -5.45
CA ILE A 33 -6.94 -7.52 -4.03
C ILE A 33 -7.53 -6.43 -3.13
N VAL A 34 -7.26 -5.16 -3.45
CA VAL A 34 -7.88 -4.04 -2.74
C VAL A 34 -9.41 -4.11 -2.85
N ILE A 35 -9.95 -4.40 -4.04
CA ILE A 35 -11.40 -4.50 -4.26
C ILE A 35 -12.03 -5.65 -3.46
N GLU A 36 -11.40 -6.83 -3.43
CA GLU A 36 -11.88 -8.00 -2.68
C GLU A 36 -11.87 -7.76 -1.18
N THR A 37 -10.83 -7.09 -0.68
CA THR A 37 -10.60 -6.87 0.75
C THR A 37 -11.23 -5.58 1.28
N ALA A 38 -11.81 -4.77 0.40
CA ALA A 38 -12.44 -3.50 0.70
C ALA A 38 -13.77 -3.58 1.48
N ALA A 39 -13.96 -4.68 2.21
CA ALA A 39 -14.80 -4.73 3.37
C ALA A 39 -14.44 -3.60 4.38
N LYS A 40 -15.05 -3.65 5.57
CA LYS A 40 -15.21 -2.52 6.53
C LYS A 40 -13.99 -1.61 6.80
N ASN A 41 -12.76 -2.06 6.52
CA ASN A 41 -11.51 -1.37 6.84
C ASN A 41 -10.84 -0.63 5.67
N LEU A 42 -11.38 -0.66 4.44
CA LEU A 42 -10.74 -0.01 3.28
C LEU A 42 -10.30 1.45 3.52
N PRO A 43 -11.14 2.34 4.10
CA PRO A 43 -10.74 3.73 4.28
C PRO A 43 -9.58 3.91 5.25
N LEU A 44 -9.44 3.01 6.25
CA LEU A 44 -8.31 3.00 7.17
C LEU A 44 -7.03 2.61 6.43
N ILE A 45 -7.08 1.50 5.68
CA ILE A 45 -5.91 0.99 4.96
C ILE A 45 -5.44 1.98 3.88
N ILE A 46 -6.36 2.60 3.15
CA ILE A 46 -6.05 3.64 2.16
C ILE A 46 -5.30 4.81 2.83
N LYS A 47 -5.81 5.32 3.95
CA LYS A 47 -5.15 6.42 4.68
C LYS A 47 -3.74 6.03 5.12
N THR A 48 -3.56 4.79 5.58
CA THR A 48 -2.24 4.26 5.93
C THR A 48 -1.32 4.22 4.71
N VAL A 49 -1.78 3.72 3.56
CA VAL A 49 -1.00 3.70 2.31
C VAL A 49 -0.64 5.13 1.86
N GLU A 50 -1.58 6.08 1.92
CA GLU A 50 -1.31 7.49 1.60
C GLU A 50 -0.24 8.08 2.51
N ALA A 51 -0.36 7.87 3.83
CA ALA A 51 0.60 8.37 4.80
C ALA A 51 2.00 7.76 4.63
N VAL A 52 2.09 6.44 4.43
CA VAL A 52 3.36 5.76 4.13
C VAL A 52 3.93 6.27 2.80
N GLY A 53 3.09 6.46 1.78
CA GLY A 53 3.47 7.03 0.48
C GLY A 53 4.09 8.42 0.61
N VAL A 54 3.54 9.28 1.47
CA VAL A 54 4.10 10.61 1.75
C VAL A 54 5.44 10.52 2.49
N ILE A 55 5.53 9.69 3.54
CA ILE A 55 6.77 9.49 4.30
C ILE A 55 7.89 8.95 3.39
N ALA A 56 7.53 8.03 2.48
CA ALA A 56 8.44 7.46 1.51
C ALA A 56 8.73 8.38 0.32
N ASN A 57 8.16 9.59 0.25
CA ASN A 57 8.27 10.53 -0.87
C ASN A 57 7.84 9.92 -2.22
N ILE A 58 6.81 9.07 -2.21
CA ILE A 58 6.14 8.55 -3.42
C ILE A 58 5.02 9.52 -3.84
N THR A 59 4.26 10.01 -2.86
CA THR A 59 3.19 11.00 -3.03
C THR A 59 3.48 12.25 -2.21
N ARG A 60 2.78 13.34 -2.53
CA ARG A 60 2.79 14.59 -1.76
C ARG A 60 1.59 14.64 -0.83
N PRO A 61 1.63 15.41 0.27
CA PRO A 61 0.48 15.58 1.18
C PRO A 61 -0.80 16.08 0.51
N THR A 62 -0.67 16.77 -0.63
CA THR A 62 -1.79 17.30 -1.41
C THR A 62 -2.34 16.34 -2.44
N ASP A 63 -1.63 15.24 -2.73
CA ASP A 63 -2.10 14.26 -3.70
C ASP A 63 -3.25 13.46 -3.09
N ASN A 64 -4.25 13.12 -3.91
CA ASN A 64 -5.39 12.32 -3.50
C ASN A 64 -5.37 10.97 -4.21
N VAL A 65 -5.52 9.87 -3.48
CA VAL A 65 -5.50 8.51 -4.06
C VAL A 65 -6.57 8.30 -5.13
N SER A 66 -7.78 8.85 -4.95
CA SER A 66 -8.88 8.68 -5.90
C SER A 66 -8.64 9.49 -7.19
N GLU A 67 -8.06 10.70 -7.07
CA GLU A 67 -7.62 11.47 -8.22
C GLU A 67 -6.49 10.75 -8.97
N LEU A 68 -5.48 10.23 -8.25
CA LEU A 68 -4.39 9.47 -8.83
C LEU A 68 -4.90 8.24 -9.61
N GLY A 69 -5.86 7.52 -9.05
CA GLY A 69 -6.51 6.40 -9.74
C GLY A 69 -7.31 6.84 -10.96
N ALA A 70 -8.05 7.95 -10.87
CA ALA A 70 -8.80 8.49 -12.02
C ALA A 70 -7.87 8.91 -13.16
N LYS A 71 -6.72 9.50 -12.83
CA LYS A 71 -5.66 9.86 -13.78
C LYS A 71 -5.07 8.62 -14.42
N ALA A 72 -4.70 7.61 -13.64
CA ALA A 72 -4.20 6.34 -14.17
C ALA A 72 -5.20 5.68 -15.14
N MET A 73 -6.49 5.69 -14.83
CA MET A 73 -7.55 5.13 -15.70
C MET A 73 -7.71 5.87 -17.03
N GLN A 74 -7.37 7.15 -17.09
CA GLN A 74 -7.53 8.02 -18.26
C GLN A 74 -6.22 8.31 -19.00
N ALA A 75 -5.10 7.86 -18.44
CA ALA A 75 -3.78 8.06 -19.01
C ALA A 75 -3.62 7.31 -20.34
N ASP A 76 -2.87 7.92 -21.26
CA ASP A 76 -2.44 7.27 -22.50
C ASP A 76 -1.15 6.46 -22.32
N LYS A 77 -0.44 6.69 -21.20
CA LYS A 77 0.76 5.95 -20.80
C LYS A 77 0.52 5.16 -19.52
N LYS A 78 1.23 4.05 -19.41
CA LYS A 78 1.22 3.15 -18.26
C LYS A 78 2.61 3.11 -17.60
N PRO A 79 2.76 2.53 -16.40
CA PRO A 79 4.05 2.47 -15.72
C PRO A 79 5.20 1.93 -16.58
N GLU A 80 4.93 0.95 -17.44
CA GLU A 80 5.96 0.34 -18.30
C GLU A 80 6.45 1.24 -19.44
N ASN A 81 5.89 2.44 -19.60
CA ASN A 81 6.40 3.46 -20.52
C ASN A 81 7.52 4.32 -19.91
N PHE A 82 7.90 4.06 -18.66
CA PHE A 82 8.86 4.83 -17.89
C PHE A 82 9.94 3.92 -17.29
N ASP A 83 11.13 4.47 -17.05
CA ASP A 83 12.24 3.72 -16.46
C ASP A 83 12.06 3.55 -14.93
N ALA A 84 11.36 4.52 -14.31
CA ALA A 84 11.05 4.50 -12.90
C ALA A 84 9.58 4.84 -12.63
N ILE A 85 8.98 4.16 -11.64
CA ILE A 85 7.59 4.42 -11.23
C ILE A 85 7.34 5.87 -10.80
N ASN A 86 8.36 6.56 -10.26
CA ASN A 86 8.23 7.97 -9.88
C ASN A 86 8.01 8.87 -11.10
N GLU A 87 8.59 8.54 -12.27
CA GLU A 87 8.35 9.29 -13.50
C GLU A 87 6.91 9.11 -13.99
N TYR A 88 6.36 7.90 -13.85
CA TYR A 88 4.95 7.65 -14.13
C TYR A 88 4.03 8.44 -13.18
N ILE A 89 4.34 8.46 -11.88
CA ILE A 89 3.57 9.24 -10.89
C ILE A 89 3.65 10.74 -11.21
N ASP A 90 4.83 11.25 -11.59
CA ASP A 90 5.00 12.63 -12.02
C ASP A 90 4.23 12.95 -13.30
N TYR A 91 4.21 12.03 -14.27
CA TYR A 91 3.39 12.16 -15.48
C TYR A 91 1.90 12.21 -15.14
N LEU A 92 1.39 11.30 -14.30
CA LEU A 92 -0.02 11.35 -13.87
C LEU A 92 -0.34 12.69 -13.22
N ARG A 93 0.56 13.19 -12.39
CA ARG A 93 0.39 14.42 -11.63
C ARG A 93 0.34 15.65 -12.53
N ASN A 94 1.26 15.76 -13.48
CA ASN A 94 1.53 17.00 -14.22
C ASN A 94 0.91 17.03 -15.62
N ASP A 95 0.81 15.88 -16.28
CA ASP A 95 0.42 15.79 -17.69
C ASP A 95 -1.01 15.26 -17.89
N VAL A 96 -1.51 14.43 -16.96
CA VAL A 96 -2.86 13.88 -17.07
C VAL A 96 -3.89 14.80 -16.41
N VAL A 97 -4.74 15.40 -17.24
CA VAL A 97 -5.80 16.30 -16.80
C VAL A 97 -7.10 15.53 -16.58
N VAL A 98 -7.62 15.57 -15.35
CA VAL A 98 -8.92 15.00 -14.99
C VAL A 98 -9.79 16.06 -14.33
N ASP A 99 -11.01 16.21 -14.82
CA ASP A 99 -12.02 17.04 -14.17
C ASP A 99 -12.66 16.27 -12.99
N VAL A 100 -12.06 16.42 -11.81
CA VAL A 100 -12.48 15.73 -10.57
C VAL A 100 -13.96 15.99 -10.25
N SER A 101 -14.50 17.16 -10.64
CA SER A 101 -15.90 17.52 -10.39
C SER A 101 -16.90 16.72 -11.22
N LYS A 102 -16.46 16.13 -12.34
CA LYS A 102 -17.27 15.31 -13.23
C LYS A 102 -17.14 13.81 -12.98
N LEU A 103 -16.25 13.40 -12.06
CA LEU A 103 -16.10 12.00 -11.74
C LEU A 103 -17.37 11.48 -11.05
N SER A 104 -17.77 10.28 -11.44
CA SER A 104 -18.92 9.59 -10.84
C SER A 104 -18.76 9.49 -9.32
N ASN A 105 -19.84 9.71 -8.58
CA ASN A 105 -19.89 9.45 -7.14
C ASN A 105 -20.50 8.08 -6.82
N ASP A 106 -20.72 7.24 -7.85
CA ASP A 106 -21.12 5.85 -7.63
C ASP A 106 -20.06 5.16 -6.75
N PRO A 107 -20.48 4.46 -5.67
CA PRO A 107 -19.54 3.80 -4.79
C PRO A 107 -18.59 2.82 -5.49
N VAL A 108 -19.04 2.16 -6.56
CA VAL A 108 -18.22 1.26 -7.39
C VAL A 108 -17.11 2.04 -8.09
N ASP A 109 -17.44 3.18 -8.71
CA ASP A 109 -16.47 4.02 -9.41
C ASP A 109 -15.50 4.71 -8.46
N VAL A 110 -15.96 5.12 -7.27
CA VAL A 110 -15.11 5.63 -6.19
C VAL A 110 -14.10 4.56 -5.77
N MET A 111 -14.58 3.35 -5.53
CA MET A 111 -13.75 2.24 -5.07
C MET A 111 -12.74 1.81 -6.14
N ALA A 112 -13.12 1.76 -7.41
CA ALA A 112 -12.19 1.46 -8.52
C ALA A 112 -11.01 2.44 -8.53
N ARG A 113 -11.32 3.74 -8.48
CA ARG A 113 -10.30 4.80 -8.46
C ARG A 113 -9.40 4.67 -7.23
N GLN A 114 -9.99 4.45 -6.06
CA GLN A 114 -9.23 4.26 -4.83
C GLN A 114 -8.30 3.04 -4.90
N ALA A 115 -8.79 1.91 -5.40
CA ALA A 115 -8.01 0.69 -5.55
C ALA A 115 -6.84 0.87 -6.53
N ILE A 116 -7.09 1.49 -7.68
CA ILE A 116 -6.07 1.79 -8.68
C ILE A 116 -5.03 2.77 -8.12
N GLY A 117 -5.47 3.87 -7.50
CA GLY A 117 -4.55 4.83 -6.89
C GLY A 117 -3.70 4.23 -5.77
N THR A 118 -4.30 3.39 -4.93
CA THR A 118 -3.59 2.66 -3.87
C THR A 118 -2.53 1.74 -4.47
N SER A 119 -2.87 1.06 -5.57
CA SER A 119 -1.96 0.16 -6.29
C SER A 119 -0.77 0.91 -6.89
N VAL A 120 -0.97 2.13 -7.41
CA VAL A 120 0.14 3.01 -7.85
C VAL A 120 1.09 3.30 -6.70
N ILE A 121 0.58 3.62 -5.51
CA ILE A 121 1.41 3.92 -4.34
C ILE A 121 2.17 2.68 -3.89
N LEU A 122 1.52 1.52 -3.80
CA LEU A 122 2.18 0.25 -3.44
C LEU A 122 3.29 -0.13 -4.42
N GLN A 123 3.07 0.07 -5.72
CA GLN A 123 4.11 -0.12 -6.73
C GLN A 123 5.26 0.88 -6.56
N GLY A 124 4.94 2.13 -6.21
CA GLY A 124 5.90 3.16 -5.83
C GLY A 124 6.81 2.73 -4.68
N LEU A 125 6.21 2.27 -3.59
CA LEU A 125 6.91 1.76 -2.41
C LEU A 125 7.77 0.55 -2.76
N SER A 126 7.22 -0.41 -3.52
CA SER A 126 7.95 -1.61 -3.93
C SER A 126 9.19 -1.29 -4.76
N SER A 127 9.06 -0.38 -5.72
CA SER A 127 10.18 0.04 -6.56
C SER A 127 11.24 0.76 -5.74
N LYS A 128 10.83 1.57 -4.75
CA LYS A 128 11.76 2.30 -3.88
C LYS A 128 12.55 1.37 -2.96
N LEU A 129 11.93 0.29 -2.50
CA LEU A 129 12.58 -0.69 -1.62
C LEU A 129 13.35 -1.77 -2.39
N GLY A 130 13.13 -1.91 -3.70
CA GLY A 130 13.70 -3.00 -4.49
C GLY A 130 13.10 -4.38 -4.18
N THR A 131 12.03 -4.43 -3.39
CA THR A 131 11.29 -5.64 -3.01
C THR A 131 9.80 -5.35 -3.01
N GLU A 132 8.99 -6.40 -3.11
CA GLU A 132 7.54 -6.27 -3.11
C GLU A 132 7.00 -5.81 -1.74
N VAL A 133 6.19 -4.75 -1.76
CA VAL A 133 5.33 -4.36 -0.65
C VAL A 133 3.94 -4.93 -0.88
N SER A 134 3.58 -5.92 -0.09
CA SER A 134 2.29 -6.60 -0.27
C SER A 134 1.14 -5.84 0.38
N TRP A 135 -0.05 -6.05 -0.19
CA TRP A 135 -1.29 -5.58 0.42
C TRP A 135 -1.55 -6.22 1.79
N ALA A 136 -1.18 -7.48 1.98
CA ALA A 136 -1.39 -8.21 3.24
C ALA A 136 -0.65 -7.52 4.39
N PHE A 137 0.63 -7.18 4.18
CA PHE A 137 1.44 -6.45 5.15
C PHE A 137 0.79 -5.12 5.55
N VAL A 138 0.50 -4.25 4.57
CA VAL A 138 -0.01 -2.89 4.87
C VAL A 138 -1.41 -2.97 5.50
N SER A 139 -2.23 -3.92 5.07
CA SER A 139 -3.56 -4.14 5.64
C SER A 139 -3.51 -4.60 7.09
N LYS A 140 -2.62 -5.54 7.43
CA LYS A 140 -2.44 -6.03 8.80
C LYS A 140 -1.92 -4.91 9.69
N ALA A 141 -0.86 -4.22 9.27
CA ALA A 141 -0.26 -3.12 10.02
C ALA A 141 -1.26 -1.97 10.25
N ALA A 142 -2.07 -1.61 9.24
CA ALA A 142 -3.12 -0.60 9.38
C ALA A 142 -4.19 -1.02 10.40
N GLN A 143 -4.63 -2.28 10.37
CA GLN A 143 -5.65 -2.80 11.28
C GLN A 143 -5.18 -2.89 12.73
N MET A 144 -3.88 -3.13 12.93
CA MET A 144 -3.23 -3.09 14.24
C MET A 144 -3.00 -1.65 14.75
N GLY A 145 -3.27 -0.63 13.93
CA GLY A 145 -3.06 0.77 14.31
C GLY A 145 -1.60 1.17 14.40
N ILE A 146 -0.70 0.47 13.69
CA ILE A 146 0.72 0.80 13.67
C ILE A 146 0.91 2.17 12.98
N GLU A 147 1.67 3.05 13.64
CA GLU A 147 2.06 4.36 13.14
C GLU A 147 2.71 4.27 11.75
N SER A 148 2.33 5.14 10.81
CA SER A 148 2.81 5.05 9.42
C SER A 148 4.33 5.23 9.27
N SER A 149 4.97 5.96 10.19
CA SER A 149 6.43 6.09 10.28
C SER A 149 7.10 4.77 10.66
N VAL A 150 6.52 4.05 11.62
CA VAL A 150 6.94 2.71 12.01
C VAL A 150 6.74 1.74 10.86
N ILE A 151 5.58 1.75 10.18
CA ILE A 151 5.31 0.90 9.01
C ILE A 151 6.39 1.08 7.94
N TRP A 152 6.72 2.32 7.60
CA TRP A 152 7.77 2.59 6.62
C TRP A 152 9.15 2.10 7.08
N GLN A 153 9.48 2.29 8.36
CA GLN A 153 10.75 1.84 8.92
C GLN A 153 10.85 0.31 8.96
N VAL A 154 9.75 -0.39 9.27
CA VAL A 154 9.67 -1.86 9.21
C VAL A 154 9.89 -2.33 7.77
N LEU A 155 9.24 -1.72 6.78
CA LEU A 155 9.42 -2.07 5.37
C LEU A 155 10.88 -1.93 4.90
N LYS A 156 11.55 -0.83 5.27
CA LYS A 156 12.98 -0.64 4.99
C LYS A 156 13.81 -1.74 5.64
N THR A 157 13.59 -1.97 6.93
CA THR A 157 14.36 -2.95 7.70
C THR A 157 14.15 -4.36 7.16
N TYR A 158 12.94 -4.72 6.75
CA TYR A 158 12.66 -6.02 6.12
C TYR A 158 13.40 -6.15 4.79
N SER A 159 13.35 -5.11 3.94
CA SER A 159 14.09 -5.10 2.68
C SER A 159 15.60 -5.26 2.90
N ASP A 160 16.18 -4.48 3.80
CA ASP A 160 17.62 -4.48 4.09
C ASP A 160 18.12 -5.81 4.66
N ASN A 161 17.25 -6.57 5.35
CA ASN A 161 17.57 -7.87 5.92
C ASN A 161 17.09 -9.06 5.05
N GLY A 162 16.51 -8.79 3.87
CA GLY A 162 15.99 -9.82 2.97
C GLY A 162 14.81 -10.62 3.56
N LEU A 163 14.04 -10.02 4.46
CA LEU A 163 12.83 -10.62 5.03
C LEU A 163 11.64 -10.40 4.12
N ASN A 164 10.74 -11.39 4.09
CA ASN A 164 9.51 -11.29 3.32
C ASN A 164 8.46 -10.52 4.14
N ALA A 165 7.93 -9.42 3.57
CA ALA A 165 6.86 -8.66 4.20
C ALA A 165 5.56 -9.46 4.39
N ASP A 166 5.32 -10.52 3.60
CA ASP A 166 4.17 -11.41 3.80
C ASP A 166 4.27 -12.25 5.08
N GLU A 167 5.49 -12.58 5.51
CA GLU A 167 5.73 -13.30 6.77
C GLU A 167 5.41 -12.44 8.00
N PHE A 168 5.28 -11.12 7.84
CA PHE A 168 4.84 -10.23 8.94
C PHE A 168 3.48 -10.65 9.50
N THR A 169 2.54 -11.05 8.64
CA THR A 169 1.21 -11.47 9.12
C THR A 169 1.33 -12.76 9.94
N GLN A 170 2.10 -13.72 9.43
CA GLN A 170 2.37 -15.00 10.11
C GLN A 170 3.11 -14.79 11.44
N PHE A 171 4.04 -13.82 11.48
CA PHE A 171 4.73 -13.44 12.70
C PHE A 171 3.76 -12.89 13.75
N MET A 172 2.87 -11.97 13.34
CA MET A 172 1.88 -11.37 14.24
C MET A 172 0.79 -12.36 14.68
N ASP A 173 0.56 -13.42 13.92
CA ASP A 173 -0.42 -14.47 14.22
C ASP A 173 0.21 -15.72 14.89
N ASP A 174 1.48 -15.63 15.31
CA ASP A 174 2.23 -16.71 15.98
C ASP A 174 2.36 -18.01 15.16
N GLU A 175 2.35 -17.89 13.83
CA GLU A 175 2.36 -19.02 12.90
C GLU A 175 3.78 -19.40 12.42
N LEU A 176 4.79 -18.60 12.74
CA LEU A 176 6.18 -18.84 12.37
C LEU A 176 6.90 -19.80 13.33
N SER A 177 7.91 -20.50 12.82
CA SER A 177 8.85 -21.21 13.70
C SER A 177 9.61 -20.24 14.60
N ILE A 178 10.09 -20.71 15.76
CA ILE A 178 10.87 -19.87 16.71
C ILE A 178 12.03 -19.16 16.01
N VAL A 179 12.79 -19.88 15.17
CA VAL A 179 13.94 -19.33 14.44
C VAL A 179 13.52 -18.24 13.45
N GLN A 180 12.35 -18.34 12.83
CA GLN A 180 11.82 -17.29 11.97
C GLN A 180 11.32 -16.11 12.81
N ALA A 181 10.54 -16.39 13.86
CA ALA A 181 10.01 -15.38 14.76
C ALA A 181 11.12 -14.51 15.39
N ASP A 182 12.24 -15.11 15.80
CA ASP A 182 13.39 -14.37 16.32
C ASP A 182 13.92 -13.35 15.29
N LYS A 183 14.06 -13.73 14.02
CA LYS A 183 14.51 -12.81 12.96
C LYS A 183 13.54 -11.65 12.74
N HIS A 184 12.23 -11.93 12.77
CA HIS A 184 11.22 -10.89 12.62
C HIS A 184 11.20 -9.97 13.85
N CYS A 185 11.35 -10.51 15.06
CA CYS A 185 11.46 -9.73 16.29
C CYS A 185 12.68 -8.80 16.25
N GLU A 186 13.87 -9.32 15.93
CA GLU A 186 15.10 -8.55 15.78
C GLU A 186 14.95 -7.42 14.76
N ALA A 187 14.32 -7.70 13.61
CA ALA A 187 14.07 -6.69 12.59
C ALA A 187 13.10 -5.60 13.06
N LEU A 188 12.07 -5.93 13.83
CA LEU A 188 11.13 -4.94 14.36
C LEU A 188 11.78 -4.10 15.48
N VAL A 189 12.55 -4.71 16.37
CA VAL A 189 13.33 -3.99 17.39
C VAL A 189 14.31 -3.02 16.72
N LYS A 190 15.04 -3.50 15.71
CA LYS A 190 15.93 -2.64 14.90
C LYS A 190 15.16 -1.49 14.24
N ALA A 191 13.98 -1.75 13.69
CA ALA A 191 13.15 -0.70 13.10
C ALA A 191 12.79 0.39 14.13
N HIS A 192 12.43 0.02 15.35
CA HIS A 192 12.14 0.99 16.42
C HIS A 192 13.37 1.82 16.80
N LEU A 193 14.52 1.18 16.97
CA LEU A 193 15.78 1.86 17.33
C LEU A 193 16.29 2.78 16.22
N GLU A 194 16.07 2.44 14.95
CA GLU A 194 16.42 3.31 13.83
C GLU A 194 15.48 4.51 13.72
N LEU A 195 14.21 4.36 14.10
CA LEU A 195 13.23 5.45 14.11
C LEU A 195 13.47 6.42 15.27
N ASP A 196 13.80 5.88 16.45
CA ASP A 196 14.14 6.62 17.65
C ASP A 196 15.44 6.08 18.27
N PRO A 197 16.60 6.65 17.92
CA PRO A 197 17.90 6.24 18.47
C PRO A 197 18.07 6.49 19.97
N THR A 198 17.12 7.18 20.62
CA THR A 198 17.14 7.43 22.07
C THR A 198 16.37 6.36 22.86
N MET A 199 15.58 5.53 22.17
CA MET A 199 14.87 4.40 22.75
C MET A 199 15.85 3.33 23.25
N SER A 200 15.59 2.74 24.42
CA SER A 200 16.37 1.58 24.88
C SER A 200 15.96 0.31 24.13
N ILE A 201 16.83 -0.71 24.16
CA ILE A 201 16.50 -2.02 23.59
C ILE A 201 15.24 -2.60 24.26
N GLU A 202 15.14 -2.52 25.59
CA GLU A 202 13.96 -2.98 26.35
C GLU A 202 12.67 -2.28 25.91
N GLN A 203 12.72 -0.96 25.68
CA GLN A 203 11.55 -0.21 25.19
C GLN A 203 11.15 -0.63 23.78
N ALA A 204 12.12 -0.92 22.92
CA ALA A 204 11.86 -1.41 21.57
C ALA A 204 11.29 -2.83 21.60
N GLU A 205 11.81 -3.71 22.44
CA GLU A 205 11.28 -5.07 22.66
C GLU A 205 9.85 -5.02 23.21
N ASP A 206 9.59 -4.18 24.21
CA ASP A 206 8.25 -3.95 24.77
C ASP A 206 7.27 -3.44 23.70
N ALA A 207 7.71 -2.54 22.82
CA ALA A 207 6.90 -2.05 21.72
C ALA A 207 6.54 -3.18 20.73
N VAL A 208 7.49 -4.04 20.39
CA VAL A 208 7.26 -5.21 19.51
C VAL A 208 6.33 -6.22 20.17
N LEU A 209 6.50 -6.48 21.47
CA LEU A 209 5.62 -7.38 22.23
C LEU A 209 4.19 -6.83 22.32
N ALA A 210 4.02 -5.51 22.50
CA ALA A 210 2.71 -4.87 22.56
C ALA A 210 1.95 -4.90 21.21
N MET A 211 2.62 -5.22 20.10
CA MET A 211 1.98 -5.42 18.80
C MET A 211 1.33 -6.81 18.67
N ARG A 212 1.71 -7.78 19.50
CA ARG A 212 1.18 -9.16 19.47
C ARG A 212 0.07 -9.35 20.50
#